data_AF-A0AB73PKU7-F1
#
_entry.id   AF-A0AB73PKU7-F1
#
_cell.length_a   1.000
_cell.length_b   1.000
_cell.length_c   1.000
_cell.angle_alpha   90.00
_cell.angle_beta   90.00
_cell.angle_gamma   90.00
#
_symmetry.space_group_name_H-M   'P 1'
#
loop_
_entity.id
_entity.type
_entity.pdbx_description
1 polymer ?
#
loop_
_entity_poly.entity_id
_entity_poly.type
_entity_poly.pdbx_seq_one_letter_code
_entity_poly.pdbx_strand_id
1 'polypeptide(L)'
;MAFDNSHLTDAGLFWRAVSAAGAPVDREDWLRLCSGIACWASLCGEDGLAAIEAWSTRHNRGSAHHRSQYRHFLKLKGVTNPEAMAQVFLRFSGEVYWRLDSNRTPPSTEQVAALAERKRRSIEAVARREDADRRKADKAAADAVRMLAKGDGNPAYTPYWRNKTTIARRGGVSLPPLPADLRVGGLFRSFEPRAYWSRCLLVPAYRLTDDRQLVGDALEAICGVCSAGGKTGDKFSPAGTQKAGRFYPMPGFMDVLDTSPHAPYSPLFVCEGFATAVALHHLTKGKVAVCAAFSIAGFGSCVASLRRFWPDVDVMLVPDHGEAYRLAHKAAYGDEREPVPTIPGAAVVSFDGLDRFTPRDNLDWFDVLVEEGEDRARELLRYAVRHARLERR
;
A
#
# COMPACT_ATOMS: atom_id res chain seq x y z
N MET A 1 -49.06 -0.01 12.23
CA MET A 1 -48.60 -0.37 13.59
C MET A 1 -47.26 0.30 13.82
N ALA A 2 -47.03 0.91 14.99
CA ALA A 2 -45.74 1.48 15.34
C ALA A 2 -44.72 0.35 15.57
N PHE A 3 -43.52 0.51 15.02
CA PHE A 3 -42.41 -0.40 15.20
C PHE A 3 -41.91 -0.33 16.66
N ASP A 4 -41.64 -1.46 17.31
CA ASP A 4 -41.12 -1.49 18.68
C ASP A 4 -39.67 -1.00 18.67
N ASN A 5 -39.39 0.18 19.23
CA ASN A 5 -38.06 0.80 19.22
C ASN A 5 -37.16 0.39 20.40
N SER A 6 -37.62 -0.49 21.29
CA SER A 6 -36.86 -0.90 22.49
C SER A 6 -35.46 -1.42 22.16
N HIS A 7 -35.33 -2.15 21.06
CA HIS A 7 -34.08 -2.73 20.58
C HIS A 7 -33.07 -1.72 19.99
N LEU A 8 -33.49 -0.49 19.69
CA LEU A 8 -32.58 0.55 19.18
C LEU A 8 -31.58 1.05 20.22
N THR A 9 -31.76 0.67 21.49
CA THR A 9 -30.81 0.92 22.58
C THR A 9 -29.81 -0.23 22.80
N ASP A 10 -29.97 -1.36 22.12
CA ASP A 10 -29.10 -2.54 22.26
C ASP A 10 -27.85 -2.43 21.36
N ALA A 11 -26.71 -2.15 21.99
CA ALA A 11 -25.40 -2.07 21.33
C ALA A 11 -24.95 -3.41 20.71
N GLY A 12 -25.21 -4.54 21.35
CA GLY A 12 -24.82 -5.86 20.86
C GLY A 12 -25.59 -6.22 19.58
N LEU A 13 -26.87 -5.85 19.54
CA LEU A 13 -27.71 -5.99 18.36
C LEU A 13 -27.29 -5.04 17.23
N PHE A 14 -26.97 -3.78 17.55
CA PHE A 14 -26.44 -2.82 16.60
C PHE A 14 -25.22 -3.37 15.86
N TRP A 15 -24.22 -3.90 16.57
CA TRP A 15 -23.02 -4.47 15.95
C TRP A 15 -23.27 -5.74 15.13
N ARG A 16 -24.26 -6.56 15.54
CA ARG A 16 -24.74 -7.69 14.71
C ARG A 16 -25.38 -7.19 13.41
N ALA A 17 -26.18 -6.12 13.47
CA ALA A 17 -26.79 -5.50 12.29
C ALA A 17 -25.73 -4.91 11.34
N VAL A 18 -24.75 -4.17 11.88
CA VAL A 18 -23.55 -3.69 11.15
C VAL A 18 -22.78 -4.84 10.52
N SER A 19 -22.75 -6.00 11.17
CA SER A 19 -22.08 -7.19 10.65
C SER A 19 -22.82 -7.89 9.52
N ALA A 20 -24.16 -7.91 9.59
CA ALA A 20 -25.02 -8.56 8.60
C ALA A 20 -25.38 -7.67 7.39
N ALA A 21 -25.17 -6.36 7.48
CA ALA A 21 -25.56 -5.42 6.44
C ALA A 21 -24.73 -5.60 5.15
N GLY A 22 -25.38 -6.01 4.05
CA GLY A 22 -24.76 -6.17 2.74
C GLY A 22 -24.31 -4.85 2.09
N ALA A 23 -23.57 -4.95 0.98
CA ALA A 23 -23.12 -3.78 0.22
C ALA A 23 -24.30 -3.08 -0.47
N PRO A 24 -24.42 -1.75 -0.38
CA PRO A 24 -25.47 -0.99 -1.06
C PRO A 24 -25.23 -0.99 -2.57
N VAL A 25 -26.32 -0.97 -3.34
CA VAL A 25 -26.27 -1.17 -4.79
C VAL A 25 -25.85 0.10 -5.53
N ASP A 26 -26.12 1.27 -4.93
CA ASP A 26 -25.79 2.57 -5.49
C ASP A 26 -25.35 3.58 -4.41
N ARG A 27 -25.19 4.84 -4.83
CA ARG A 27 -24.80 5.94 -3.94
C ARG A 27 -25.90 6.28 -2.94
N GLU A 28 -27.17 6.25 -3.33
CA GLU A 28 -28.28 6.63 -2.46
C GLU A 28 -28.47 5.63 -1.32
N ASP A 29 -28.42 4.34 -1.64
CA ASP A 29 -28.43 3.25 -0.66
C ASP A 29 -27.24 3.35 0.31
N TRP A 30 -26.08 3.78 -0.18
CA TRP A 30 -24.90 3.98 0.66
C TRP A 30 -25.07 5.16 1.61
N LEU A 31 -25.64 6.28 1.14
CA LEU A 31 -25.95 7.43 2.00
C LEU A 31 -26.96 7.02 3.09
N ARG A 32 -28.00 6.24 2.73
CA ARG A 32 -29.02 5.74 3.67
C ARG A 32 -28.43 4.79 4.71
N LEU A 33 -27.58 3.86 4.28
CA LEU A 33 -26.89 2.93 5.17
C LEU A 33 -26.01 3.68 6.18
N CYS A 34 -25.12 4.57 5.72
CA CYS A 34 -24.23 5.31 6.62
C CYS A 34 -25.00 6.24 7.57
N SER A 35 -26.04 6.91 7.10
CA SER A 35 -26.89 7.77 7.93
C SER A 35 -27.67 6.95 8.98
N GLY A 36 -28.16 5.76 8.62
CA GLY A 36 -28.85 4.89 9.57
C GLY A 36 -27.91 4.24 10.59
N ILE A 37 -26.68 3.89 10.22
CA ILE A 37 -25.63 3.49 11.18
C ILE A 37 -25.36 4.62 12.16
N ALA A 38 -25.16 5.85 11.66
CA ALA A 38 -24.93 7.02 12.50
C ALA A 38 -26.08 7.29 13.47
N CYS A 39 -27.33 7.19 12.99
CA CYS A 39 -28.52 7.39 13.82
C CYS A 39 -28.64 6.33 14.91
N TRP A 40 -28.48 5.04 14.57
CA TRP A 40 -28.58 3.97 15.58
C TRP A 40 -27.41 4.04 16.58
N ALA A 41 -26.17 4.26 16.13
CA ALA A 41 -25.03 4.43 17.02
C ALA A 41 -25.29 5.54 18.07
N SER A 42 -25.88 6.66 17.65
CA SER A 42 -26.29 7.73 18.57
C SER A 42 -27.37 7.32 19.58
N LEU A 43 -28.26 6.39 19.22
CA LEU A 43 -29.35 5.92 20.09
C LEU A 43 -28.88 4.88 21.13
N CYS A 44 -27.88 4.06 20.79
CA CYS A 44 -27.31 3.05 21.69
C CYS A 44 -25.99 3.46 22.37
N GLY A 45 -25.50 4.68 22.13
CA GLY A 45 -24.29 5.21 22.76
C GLY A 45 -22.97 4.70 22.17
N GLU A 46 -22.98 4.22 20.92
CA GLU A 46 -21.84 3.65 20.22
C GLU A 46 -21.11 4.67 19.33
N ASP A 47 -19.84 4.39 18.98
CA ASP A 47 -19.08 5.23 18.04
C ASP A 47 -19.52 4.95 16.60
N GLY A 48 -20.40 5.82 16.10
CA GLY A 48 -20.89 5.76 14.72
C GLY A 48 -19.80 5.90 13.66
N LEU A 49 -18.70 6.60 13.93
CA LEU A 49 -17.57 6.68 13.00
C LEU A 49 -16.90 5.32 12.89
N ALA A 50 -16.58 4.71 14.03
CA ALA A 50 -15.96 3.38 14.08
C ALA A 50 -16.85 2.31 13.43
N ALA A 51 -18.17 2.38 13.62
CA ALA A 51 -19.12 1.45 13.00
C ALA A 51 -19.17 1.59 11.46
N ILE A 52 -19.21 2.82 10.94
CA ILE A 52 -19.16 3.07 9.49
C ILE A 52 -17.82 2.60 8.92
N GLU A 53 -16.72 2.81 9.64
CA GLU A 53 -15.38 2.37 9.22
C GLU A 53 -15.25 0.85 9.22
N ALA A 54 -15.69 0.18 10.28
CA ALA A 54 -15.66 -1.29 10.39
C ALA A 54 -16.47 -1.95 9.25
N TRP A 55 -17.68 -1.44 8.97
CA TRP A 55 -18.48 -1.90 7.84
C TRP A 55 -17.79 -1.60 6.50
N SER A 56 -17.26 -0.39 6.34
CA SER A 56 -16.61 0.04 5.10
C SER A 56 -15.37 -0.79 4.80
N THR A 57 -14.56 -1.12 5.79
CA THR A 57 -13.38 -1.98 5.66
C THR A 57 -13.78 -3.38 5.20
N ARG A 58 -14.80 -4.00 5.83
CA ARG A 58 -15.28 -5.34 5.46
C ARG A 58 -15.75 -5.42 4.00
N HIS A 59 -16.35 -4.34 3.48
CA HIS A 59 -16.88 -4.28 2.12
C HIS A 59 -15.95 -3.58 1.11
N ASN A 60 -14.67 -3.38 1.45
CA ASN A 60 -13.68 -2.72 0.59
C ASN A 60 -14.14 -1.32 0.09
N ARG A 61 -14.80 -0.59 0.99
CA ARG A 61 -15.31 0.79 0.82
C ARG A 61 -14.57 1.82 1.68
N GLY A 62 -13.75 1.36 2.62
CA GLY A 62 -12.93 2.21 3.48
C GLY A 62 -11.66 2.66 2.77
N SER A 63 -11.52 3.97 2.55
CA SER A 63 -10.20 4.59 2.38
C SER A 63 -10.11 5.76 3.36
N ALA A 64 -8.92 6.09 3.84
CA ALA A 64 -8.71 7.23 4.74
C ALA A 64 -9.28 8.55 4.16
N HIS A 65 -9.33 8.68 2.83
CA HIS A 65 -9.92 9.82 2.13
C HIS A 65 -11.43 9.99 2.34
N HIS A 66 -12.15 8.92 2.72
CA HIS A 66 -13.59 8.98 2.99
C HIS A 66 -13.92 9.34 4.44
N ARG A 67 -12.93 9.43 5.36
CA ARG A 67 -13.18 9.72 6.78
C ARG A 67 -13.82 11.10 7.01
N SER A 68 -13.44 12.09 6.19
CA SER A 68 -14.09 13.41 6.18
C SER A 68 -15.57 13.33 5.76
N GLN A 69 -15.89 12.44 4.83
CA GLN A 69 -17.23 12.16 4.36
C GLN A 69 -18.04 11.36 5.39
N TYR A 70 -17.44 10.40 6.09
CA TYR A 70 -18.10 9.68 7.19
C TYR A 70 -18.50 10.61 8.33
N ARG A 71 -17.61 11.53 8.69
CA ARG A 71 -17.90 12.60 9.66
C ARG A 71 -19.05 13.52 9.21
N HIS A 72 -19.34 13.60 7.91
CA HIS A 72 -20.49 14.35 7.43
C HIS A 72 -21.82 13.62 7.75
N PHE A 73 -21.87 12.29 7.66
CA PHE A 73 -23.06 11.51 8.05
C PHE A 73 -23.39 11.63 9.54
N LEU A 74 -22.37 11.74 10.39
CA LEU A 74 -22.53 11.93 11.82
C LEU A 74 -23.14 13.29 12.20
N LYS A 75 -23.13 14.28 11.31
CA LYS A 75 -23.59 15.64 11.63
C LYS A 75 -25.12 15.75 11.73
N LEU A 76 -25.91 14.71 11.43
CA LEU A 76 -27.38 14.63 11.51
C LEU A 76 -28.17 15.84 10.97
N LYS A 77 -27.54 16.77 10.23
CA LYS A 77 -28.15 18.03 9.80
C LYS A 77 -29.30 17.74 8.84
N GLY A 78 -30.54 17.91 9.32
CA GLY A 78 -31.75 17.67 8.54
C GLY A 78 -32.43 16.31 8.75
N VAL A 79 -31.90 15.44 9.63
CA VAL A 79 -32.61 14.20 10.02
C VAL A 79 -33.63 14.55 11.09
N THR A 80 -34.90 14.57 10.73
CA THR A 80 -36.01 14.91 11.64
C THR A 80 -36.46 13.74 12.51
N ASN A 81 -36.13 12.49 12.12
CA ASN A 81 -36.47 11.28 12.87
C ASN A 81 -35.31 10.25 12.83
N PRO A 82 -34.40 10.27 13.82
CA PRO A 82 -33.28 9.33 13.92
C PRO A 82 -33.73 7.86 14.05
N GLU A 83 -34.83 7.58 14.75
CA GLU A 83 -35.36 6.23 14.94
C GLU A 83 -35.80 5.63 13.60
N ALA A 84 -36.50 6.41 12.77
CA ALA A 84 -36.90 5.96 11.43
C ALA A 84 -35.69 5.66 10.53
N MET A 85 -34.58 6.40 10.67
CA MET A 85 -33.34 6.14 9.93
C MET A 85 -32.57 4.92 10.44
N ALA A 86 -32.54 4.71 11.75
CA ALA A 86 -32.02 3.48 12.35
C ALA A 86 -32.82 2.26 11.86
N GLN A 87 -34.14 2.37 11.78
CA GLN A 87 -35.03 1.33 11.23
C GLN A 87 -34.81 1.08 9.74
N VAL A 88 -34.55 2.10 8.94
CA VAL A 88 -34.17 1.90 7.53
C VAL A 88 -32.88 1.08 7.45
N PHE A 89 -31.89 1.35 8.30
CA PHE A 89 -30.66 0.56 8.36
C PHE A 89 -30.88 -0.89 8.83
N LEU A 90 -31.84 -1.18 9.71
CA LEU A 90 -32.23 -2.57 10.02
C LEU A 90 -32.67 -3.36 8.78
N ARG A 91 -33.34 -2.71 7.82
CA ARG A 91 -33.67 -3.36 6.54
C ARG A 91 -32.42 -3.67 5.73
N PHE A 92 -31.33 -2.92 5.94
CA PHE A 92 -30.04 -3.24 5.35
C PHE A 92 -29.40 -4.50 5.94
N SER A 93 -29.66 -4.81 7.22
CA SER A 93 -29.15 -5.99 7.93
C SER A 93 -30.05 -7.24 7.83
N GLY A 94 -31.27 -7.11 7.29
CA GLY A 94 -32.12 -8.17 6.74
C GLY A 94 -32.46 -9.30 7.71
N GLU A 95 -31.53 -10.25 7.86
CA GLU A 95 -31.68 -11.39 8.79
C GLU A 95 -31.77 -10.96 10.25
N VAL A 96 -31.05 -9.89 10.63
CA VAL A 96 -31.10 -9.37 12.00
C VAL A 96 -32.46 -8.74 12.28
N TYR A 97 -33.01 -8.00 11.31
CA TYR A 97 -34.36 -7.42 11.40
C TYR A 97 -35.45 -8.48 11.62
N TRP A 98 -35.42 -9.58 10.89
CA TRP A 98 -36.44 -10.64 11.03
C TRP A 98 -36.39 -11.39 12.36
N ARG A 99 -35.20 -11.54 12.95
CA ARG A 99 -35.06 -12.22 14.27
C ARG A 99 -35.61 -11.37 15.41
N LEU A 100 -35.60 -10.04 15.27
CA LEU A 100 -36.19 -9.11 16.22
C LEU A 100 -37.71 -9.08 16.15
N ASP A 101 -38.27 -9.27 14.96
CA ASP A 101 -39.72 -9.31 14.71
C ASP A 101 -40.35 -10.69 15.03
N SER A 102 -39.62 -11.56 15.73
CA SER A 102 -39.97 -12.97 15.98
C SER A 102 -41.25 -13.19 16.80
N ASN A 103 -41.86 -12.13 17.33
CA ASN A 103 -43.05 -12.23 18.17
C ASN A 103 -44.40 -12.01 17.47
N ARG A 104 -44.54 -11.75 16.15
CA ARG A 104 -45.92 -11.62 15.57
C ARG A 104 -46.22 -12.17 14.18
N THR A 105 -45.28 -12.35 13.25
CA THR A 105 -45.57 -13.03 11.96
C THR A 105 -44.29 -13.59 11.35
N PRO A 106 -44.26 -14.83 10.81
CA PRO A 106 -43.16 -15.28 9.97
C PRO A 106 -42.95 -14.30 8.79
N PRO A 107 -41.71 -14.08 8.33
CA PRO A 107 -41.49 -13.24 7.15
C PRO A 107 -42.24 -13.82 5.96
N SER A 108 -42.93 -12.96 5.21
CA SER A 108 -43.68 -13.38 4.03
C SER A 108 -42.74 -13.90 2.94
N THR A 109 -43.26 -14.74 2.04
CA THR A 109 -42.50 -15.22 0.87
C THR A 109 -41.92 -14.06 0.05
N GLU A 110 -42.65 -12.95 -0.05
CA GLU A 110 -42.18 -11.72 -0.71
C GLU A 110 -41.01 -11.08 0.02
N GLN A 111 -41.03 -11.02 1.35
CA GLN A 111 -39.93 -10.48 2.16
C GLN A 111 -38.67 -11.33 2.04
N VAL A 112 -38.82 -12.66 2.06
CA VAL A 112 -37.70 -13.60 1.87
C VAL A 112 -37.10 -13.45 0.46
N ALA A 113 -37.94 -13.38 -0.56
CA ALA A 113 -37.52 -13.15 -1.95
C ALA A 113 -36.81 -11.80 -2.12
N ALA A 114 -37.33 -10.73 -1.49
CA ALA A 114 -36.72 -9.41 -1.52
C ALA A 114 -35.31 -9.39 -0.90
N LEU A 115 -35.08 -10.12 0.20
CA LEU A 115 -33.73 -10.25 0.76
C LEU A 115 -32.80 -11.05 -0.17
N ALA A 116 -33.27 -12.17 -0.71
CA ALA A 116 -32.48 -13.00 -1.62
C ALA A 116 -32.05 -12.20 -2.87
N GLU A 117 -32.99 -11.44 -3.44
CA GLU A 117 -32.76 -10.52 -4.56
C GLU A 117 -31.75 -9.41 -4.19
N ARG A 118 -31.86 -8.84 -2.99
CA ARG A 118 -30.94 -7.80 -2.52
C ARG A 118 -29.54 -8.36 -2.26
N LYS A 119 -29.42 -9.56 -1.68
CA LYS A 119 -28.14 -10.26 -1.55
C LYS A 119 -27.52 -10.52 -2.91
N ARG A 120 -28.30 -11.00 -3.89
CA ARG A 120 -27.83 -11.21 -5.26
C ARG A 120 -27.30 -9.92 -5.88
N ARG A 121 -28.07 -8.83 -5.81
CA ARG A 121 -27.64 -7.50 -6.29
C ARG A 121 -26.41 -6.97 -5.58
N SER A 122 -26.28 -7.22 -4.27
CA SER A 122 -25.07 -6.87 -3.51
C SER A 122 -23.84 -7.64 -4.01
N ILE A 123 -23.97 -8.95 -4.25
CA ILE A 123 -22.88 -9.78 -4.80
C ILE A 123 -22.50 -9.30 -6.20
N GLU A 124 -23.50 -9.08 -7.07
CA GLU A 124 -23.28 -8.54 -8.41
C GLU A 124 -22.62 -7.16 -8.39
N ALA A 125 -22.99 -6.29 -7.44
CA ALA A 125 -22.39 -4.96 -7.30
C ALA A 125 -20.91 -5.03 -6.88
N VAL A 126 -20.56 -5.97 -5.99
CA VAL A 126 -19.16 -6.24 -5.63
C VAL A 126 -18.40 -6.76 -6.85
N ALA A 127 -18.91 -7.78 -7.54
CA ALA A 127 -18.27 -8.35 -8.72
C ALA A 127 -18.08 -7.32 -9.85
N ARG A 128 -19.10 -6.51 -10.16
CA ARG A 128 -19.00 -5.43 -11.16
C ARG A 128 -17.92 -4.41 -10.82
N ARG A 129 -17.72 -4.14 -9.52
CA ARG A 129 -16.69 -3.20 -9.06
C ARG A 129 -15.30 -3.81 -9.16
N GLU A 130 -15.13 -5.06 -8.73
CA GLU A 130 -13.87 -5.80 -8.89
C GLU A 130 -13.47 -5.88 -10.36
N ASP A 131 -14.43 -6.15 -11.26
CA ASP A 131 -14.22 -6.13 -12.70
C ASP A 131 -13.82 -4.74 -13.22
N ALA A 132 -14.47 -3.67 -12.74
CA ALA A 132 -14.13 -2.30 -13.13
C ALA A 132 -12.73 -1.90 -12.65
N ASP A 133 -12.35 -2.28 -11.42
CA ASP A 133 -11.03 -1.99 -10.86
C ASP A 133 -9.94 -2.82 -11.54
N ARG A 134 -10.22 -4.08 -11.91
CA ARG A 134 -9.33 -4.90 -12.76
C ARG A 134 -9.09 -4.25 -14.12
N ARG A 135 -10.15 -3.82 -14.82
CA ARG A 135 -10.02 -3.12 -16.12
C ARG A 135 -9.20 -1.82 -16.01
N LYS A 136 -9.33 -1.07 -14.92
CA LYS A 136 -8.51 0.12 -14.67
C LYS A 136 -7.05 -0.24 -14.47
N ALA A 137 -6.77 -1.29 -13.70
CA ALA A 137 -5.42 -1.78 -13.47
C ALA A 137 -4.76 -2.25 -14.77
N ASP A 138 -5.47 -3.04 -15.58
CA ASP A 138 -4.99 -3.53 -16.88
C ASP A 138 -4.64 -2.37 -17.83
N LYS A 139 -5.51 -1.34 -17.86
CA LYS A 139 -5.25 -0.13 -18.64
C LYS A 139 -4.01 0.61 -18.13
N ALA A 140 -3.86 0.76 -16.82
CA ALA A 140 -2.71 1.43 -16.23
C ALA A 140 -1.40 0.68 -16.49
N ALA A 141 -1.42 -0.65 -16.46
CA ALA A 141 -0.28 -1.49 -16.82
C ALA A 141 0.09 -1.31 -18.31
N ALA A 142 -0.89 -1.35 -19.21
CA ALA A 142 -0.66 -1.10 -20.64
C ALA A 142 -0.12 0.31 -20.91
N ASP A 143 -0.58 1.31 -20.16
CA ASP A 143 -0.07 2.68 -20.23
C ASP A 143 1.37 2.77 -19.72
N ALA A 144 1.71 2.12 -18.61
CA ALA A 144 3.07 2.06 -18.08
C ALA A 144 4.06 1.43 -19.10
N VAL A 145 3.68 0.30 -19.71
CA VAL A 145 4.47 -0.36 -20.77
C VAL A 145 4.65 0.57 -21.97
N ARG A 146 3.59 1.25 -22.42
CA ARG A 146 3.69 2.23 -23.52
C ARG A 146 4.60 3.40 -23.17
N MET A 147 4.55 3.91 -21.94
CA MET A 147 5.40 5.02 -21.50
C MET A 147 6.86 4.60 -21.49
N LEU A 148 7.17 3.40 -20.99
CA LEU A 148 8.52 2.85 -21.02
C LEU A 148 9.03 2.65 -22.46
N ALA A 149 8.21 2.06 -23.34
CA ALA A 149 8.57 1.81 -24.73
C ALA A 149 8.82 3.09 -25.54
N LYS A 150 8.12 4.19 -25.21
CA LYS A 150 8.32 5.51 -25.82
C LYS A 150 9.49 6.28 -25.23
N GLY A 151 10.04 5.83 -24.10
CA GLY A 151 11.13 6.52 -23.44
C GLY A 151 12.38 6.52 -24.32
N ASP A 152 12.89 7.71 -24.60
CA ASP A 152 14.04 7.95 -25.45
C ASP A 152 15.15 8.67 -24.66
N GLY A 153 16.39 8.25 -24.89
CA GLY A 153 17.57 8.82 -24.24
C GLY A 153 18.20 7.92 -23.18
N ASN A 154 19.39 8.32 -22.74
CA ASN A 154 20.21 7.53 -21.84
C ASN A 154 19.86 7.84 -20.36
N PRO A 155 19.41 6.84 -19.58
CA PRO A 155 19.09 6.96 -18.16
C PRO A 155 20.18 7.63 -17.32
N ALA A 156 21.45 7.44 -17.68
CA ALA A 156 22.59 8.01 -16.98
C ALA A 156 22.65 9.54 -17.06
N TYR A 157 21.96 10.16 -18.03
CA TYR A 157 21.91 11.61 -18.20
C TYR A 157 20.67 12.27 -17.60
N THR A 158 19.80 11.52 -16.94
CA THR A 158 18.69 12.12 -16.18
C THR A 158 19.25 13.03 -15.08
N PRO A 159 18.61 14.19 -14.79
CA PRO A 159 19.07 15.08 -13.72
C PRO A 159 19.24 14.37 -12.38
N TYR A 160 18.31 13.46 -12.06
CA TYR A 160 18.35 12.62 -10.87
C TYR A 160 19.61 11.76 -10.82
N TRP A 161 19.87 10.95 -11.84
CA TRP A 161 21.02 10.03 -11.82
C TRP A 161 22.36 10.76 -11.94
N ARG A 162 22.40 11.86 -12.70
CA ARG A 162 23.58 12.74 -12.76
C ARG A 162 23.93 13.31 -11.39
N ASN A 163 22.93 13.70 -10.60
CA ASN A 163 23.18 14.17 -9.24
C ASN A 163 23.75 13.04 -8.36
N LYS A 164 23.10 11.86 -8.37
CA LYS A 164 23.56 10.68 -7.61
C LYS A 164 25.00 10.27 -7.99
N THR A 165 25.31 10.19 -9.28
CA THR A 165 26.68 9.88 -9.75
C THR A 165 27.71 10.96 -9.41
N THR A 166 27.31 12.24 -9.40
CA THR A 166 28.19 13.35 -8.99
C THR A 166 28.53 13.26 -7.50
N ILE A 167 27.53 13.01 -6.65
CA ILE A 167 27.73 12.86 -5.21
C ILE A 167 28.60 11.62 -4.93
N ALA A 168 28.30 10.49 -5.55
CA ALA A 168 29.10 9.27 -5.39
C ALA A 168 30.58 9.48 -5.78
N ARG A 169 30.83 10.15 -6.91
CA ARG A 169 32.20 10.47 -7.33
C ARG A 169 32.94 11.37 -6.33
N ARG A 170 32.25 12.33 -5.72
CA ARG A 170 32.84 13.19 -4.66
C ARG A 170 33.22 12.37 -3.42
N GLY A 171 32.45 11.35 -3.09
CA GLY A 171 32.76 10.36 -2.04
C GLY A 171 33.76 9.27 -2.45
N GLY A 172 34.40 9.38 -3.62
CA GLY A 172 35.36 8.37 -4.11
C GLY A 172 34.72 7.05 -4.57
N VAL A 173 33.39 7.00 -4.73
CA VAL A 173 32.65 5.81 -5.15
C VAL A 173 32.34 5.83 -6.64
N SER A 174 32.61 4.71 -7.32
CA SER A 174 32.15 4.47 -8.69
C SER A 174 30.91 3.58 -8.69
N LEU A 175 29.75 4.16 -8.97
CA LEU A 175 28.49 3.41 -9.08
C LEU A 175 28.52 2.48 -10.31
N PRO A 176 27.83 1.32 -10.26
CA PRO A 176 27.72 0.44 -11.41
C PRO A 176 26.91 1.12 -12.54
N PRO A 177 27.09 0.68 -13.80
CA PRO A 177 26.24 1.09 -14.89
C PRO A 177 24.76 0.84 -14.59
N LEU A 178 23.90 1.73 -15.06
CA LEU A 178 22.46 1.55 -14.94
C LEU A 178 21.99 0.35 -15.77
N PRO A 179 21.03 -0.44 -15.27
CA PRO A 179 20.41 -1.52 -16.03
C PRO A 179 19.78 -1.04 -17.35
N ALA A 180 19.82 -1.93 -18.35
CA ALA A 180 19.44 -1.61 -19.73
C ALA A 180 17.93 -1.51 -19.97
N ASP A 181 17.10 -1.86 -19.00
CA ASP A 181 15.63 -1.78 -19.04
C ASP A 181 15.10 -0.41 -18.59
N LEU A 182 15.94 0.42 -17.97
CA LEU A 182 15.60 1.77 -17.60
C LEU A 182 15.48 2.67 -18.82
N ARG A 183 14.60 3.66 -18.76
CA ARG A 183 14.38 4.63 -19.85
C ARG A 183 14.34 6.05 -19.31
N VAL A 184 14.43 7.01 -20.21
CA VAL A 184 14.18 8.42 -19.90
C VAL A 184 12.87 8.81 -20.56
N GLY A 185 12.07 9.62 -19.89
CA GLY A 185 10.91 10.19 -20.57
C GLY A 185 9.84 10.73 -19.63
N GLY A 186 8.66 10.88 -20.22
CA GLY A 186 7.44 11.31 -19.58
C GLY A 186 7.36 12.82 -19.35
N LEU A 187 6.17 13.36 -19.58
CA LEU A 187 5.71 14.66 -19.11
C LEU A 187 4.64 14.40 -18.04
N PHE A 188 5.06 14.32 -16.78
CA PHE A 188 4.16 13.96 -15.68
C PHE A 188 3.61 15.21 -15.04
N ARG A 189 2.29 15.34 -15.01
CA ARG A 189 1.61 16.47 -14.37
C ARG A 189 1.41 16.16 -12.89
N SER A 190 1.96 16.99 -12.02
CA SER A 190 1.54 17.03 -10.62
C SER A 190 0.34 17.95 -10.46
N PHE A 191 -0.57 17.60 -9.54
CA PHE A 191 -1.71 18.45 -9.18
C PHE A 191 -1.37 19.44 -8.08
N GLU A 192 -0.36 19.14 -7.25
CA GLU A 192 0.09 19.98 -6.15
C GLU A 192 1.62 19.84 -5.98
N PRO A 193 2.42 20.88 -6.30
CA PRO A 193 2.03 22.07 -7.06
C PRO A 193 1.60 21.69 -8.48
N ARG A 194 0.81 22.56 -9.13
CA ARG A 194 0.38 22.37 -10.53
C ARG A 194 1.56 22.57 -11.48
N ALA A 195 2.36 21.52 -11.66
CA ALA A 195 3.63 21.54 -12.39
C ALA A 195 3.76 20.35 -13.33
N TYR A 196 4.71 20.43 -14.27
CA TYR A 196 5.11 19.32 -15.12
C TYR A 196 6.53 18.88 -14.82
N TRP A 197 6.72 17.57 -14.76
CA TRP A 197 8.01 16.92 -14.63
C TRP A 197 8.43 16.32 -15.96
N SER A 198 9.66 16.62 -16.38
CA SER A 198 10.26 16.10 -17.61
C SER A 198 11.63 15.49 -17.35
N ARG A 199 12.17 14.76 -18.34
CA ARG A 199 13.47 14.06 -18.24
C ARG A 199 13.53 13.14 -17.01
N CYS A 200 12.42 12.48 -16.72
CA CYS A 200 12.33 11.60 -15.57
C CYS A 200 13.04 10.28 -15.88
N LEU A 201 13.64 9.68 -14.85
CA LEU A 201 14.09 8.30 -14.92
C LEU A 201 12.87 7.39 -14.80
N LEU A 202 12.61 6.60 -15.82
CA LEU A 202 11.50 5.65 -15.86
C LEU A 202 12.03 4.30 -15.38
N VAL A 203 11.60 3.90 -14.19
CA VAL A 203 11.95 2.62 -13.57
C VAL A 203 10.74 1.68 -13.67
N PRO A 204 10.82 0.57 -14.43
CA PRO A 204 9.73 -0.39 -14.49
C PRO A 204 9.49 -1.02 -13.12
N ALA A 205 8.26 -1.43 -12.86
CA ALA A 205 7.91 -2.23 -11.69
C ALA A 205 7.29 -3.54 -12.19
N TYR A 206 7.88 -4.64 -11.76
CA TYR A 206 7.56 -5.98 -12.23
C TYR A 206 6.66 -6.70 -11.23
N ARG A 207 5.82 -7.58 -11.77
CA ARG A 207 5.18 -8.66 -11.01
C ARG A 207 5.71 -10.01 -11.48
N LEU A 208 5.62 -11.02 -10.64
CA LEU A 208 5.82 -12.40 -11.02
C LEU A 208 4.49 -13.01 -11.49
N THR A 209 4.50 -13.70 -12.63
CA THR A 209 3.38 -14.56 -13.05
C THR A 209 3.39 -15.86 -12.24
N ASP A 210 2.31 -16.64 -12.32
CA ASP A 210 2.26 -17.96 -11.68
C ASP A 210 3.37 -18.91 -12.21
N ASP A 211 3.78 -18.72 -13.46
CA ASP A 211 4.93 -19.42 -14.09
C ASP A 211 6.30 -18.77 -13.77
N ARG A 212 6.37 -17.96 -12.70
CA ARG A 212 7.59 -17.27 -12.23
C ARG A 212 8.25 -16.32 -13.25
N GLN A 213 7.50 -15.82 -14.22
CA GLN A 213 8.02 -14.85 -15.20
C GLN A 213 7.90 -13.42 -14.68
N LEU A 214 8.95 -12.62 -14.85
CA LEU A 214 8.91 -11.18 -14.57
C LEU A 214 8.19 -10.45 -15.70
N VAL A 215 7.05 -9.83 -15.38
CA VAL A 215 6.27 -9.03 -16.33
C VAL A 215 6.19 -7.60 -15.82
N GLY A 216 6.63 -6.65 -16.65
CA GLY A 216 6.52 -5.22 -16.37
C GLY A 216 5.05 -4.80 -16.36
N ASP A 217 4.58 -4.33 -15.21
CA ASP A 217 3.14 -4.13 -14.94
C ASP A 217 2.85 -2.73 -14.36
N ALA A 218 3.87 -2.01 -13.94
CA ALA A 218 3.78 -0.65 -13.46
C ALA A 218 5.08 0.12 -13.74
N LEU A 219 5.09 1.40 -13.36
CA LEU A 219 6.21 2.30 -13.56
C LEU A 219 6.34 3.25 -12.38
N GLU A 220 7.56 3.40 -11.87
CA GLU A 220 7.94 4.54 -11.04
C GLU A 220 8.73 5.53 -11.90
N ALA A 221 8.24 6.77 -11.98
CA ALA A 221 8.96 7.87 -12.60
C ALA A 221 9.66 8.67 -11.50
N ILE A 222 10.99 8.72 -11.55
CA ILE A 222 11.79 9.56 -10.66
C ILE A 222 12.04 10.88 -11.37
N CYS A 223 11.45 11.94 -10.82
CA CYS A 223 11.29 13.23 -11.45
C CYS A 223 12.63 13.92 -11.75
N GLY A 224 12.75 14.40 -12.99
CA GLY A 224 13.90 15.18 -13.47
C GLY A 224 13.69 16.68 -13.24
N VAL A 225 13.35 17.40 -14.31
CA VAL A 225 13.18 18.87 -14.30
C VAL A 225 11.74 19.24 -14.04
N CYS A 226 11.50 20.10 -13.03
CA CYS A 226 10.19 20.67 -12.74
C CYS A 226 9.99 22.00 -13.48
N SER A 227 8.81 22.18 -14.10
CA SER A 227 8.45 23.46 -14.73
C SER A 227 8.22 24.62 -13.75
N ALA A 228 8.06 24.33 -12.46
CA ALA A 228 7.71 25.31 -11.41
C ALA A 228 8.70 25.34 -10.24
N GLY A 229 9.92 24.82 -10.41
CA GLY A 229 10.97 24.88 -9.38
C GLY A 229 10.87 23.80 -8.27
N GLY A 230 10.23 22.66 -8.54
CA GLY A 230 10.19 21.50 -7.63
C GLY A 230 11.52 20.75 -7.48
N LYS A 231 11.60 19.90 -6.46
CA LYS A 231 12.79 19.11 -6.11
C LYS A 231 13.02 17.92 -7.04
N THR A 232 14.13 17.91 -7.78
CA THR A 232 14.58 16.74 -8.54
C THR A 232 14.63 15.50 -7.64
N GLY A 233 14.10 14.37 -8.12
CA GLY A 233 14.06 13.11 -7.38
C GLY A 233 12.71 12.78 -6.75
N ASP A 234 11.72 13.67 -6.81
CA ASP A 234 10.35 13.35 -6.43
C ASP A 234 9.84 12.12 -7.20
N LYS A 235 9.08 11.24 -6.54
CA LYS A 235 8.56 10.02 -7.17
C LYS A 235 7.15 10.26 -7.67
N PHE A 236 6.89 9.89 -8.92
CA PHE A 236 5.58 9.94 -9.53
C PHE A 236 5.16 8.56 -10.05
N SER A 237 3.87 8.30 -10.04
CA SER A 237 3.32 7.09 -10.65
C SER A 237 2.05 7.42 -11.41
N PRO A 238 1.88 6.88 -12.64
CA PRO A 238 0.68 7.12 -13.41
C PRO A 238 -0.59 6.77 -12.63
N ALA A 239 -1.64 7.56 -12.79
CA ALA A 239 -2.90 7.32 -12.08
C ALA A 239 -3.44 5.91 -12.39
N GLY A 240 -3.80 5.16 -11.35
CA GLY A 240 -4.34 3.80 -11.48
C GLY A 240 -3.30 2.68 -11.49
N THR A 241 -1.99 2.98 -11.47
CA THR A 241 -0.97 1.91 -11.33
C THR A 241 -1.07 1.23 -9.97
N GLN A 242 -1.11 -0.09 -9.96
CA GLN A 242 -0.98 -0.89 -8.74
C GLN A 242 0.51 -1.09 -8.42
N LYS A 243 1.01 -0.46 -7.35
CA LYS A 243 2.34 -0.75 -6.82
C LYS A 243 2.38 -1.94 -5.86
N ALA A 244 1.23 -2.30 -5.29
CA ALA A 244 1.15 -3.38 -4.32
C ALA A 244 1.66 -4.69 -4.94
N GLY A 245 2.66 -5.30 -4.34
CA GLY A 245 3.26 -6.55 -4.80
C GLY A 245 4.16 -6.43 -6.03
N ARG A 246 4.37 -5.20 -6.55
CA ARG A 246 5.29 -4.92 -7.65
C ARG A 246 6.60 -4.40 -7.10
N PHE A 247 7.69 -4.72 -7.79
CA PHE A 247 9.04 -4.35 -7.38
C PHE A 247 9.97 -4.20 -8.58
N TYR A 248 11.10 -3.55 -8.38
CA TYR A 248 12.19 -3.57 -9.35
C TYR A 248 13.31 -4.51 -8.87
N PRO A 249 13.54 -5.65 -9.56
CA PRO A 249 14.66 -6.52 -9.25
C PRO A 249 15.97 -5.94 -9.79
N MET A 250 17.02 -5.94 -8.99
CA MET A 250 18.37 -5.64 -9.47
C MET A 250 18.89 -6.77 -10.38
N PRO A 251 19.87 -6.53 -11.26
CA PRO A 251 20.41 -7.56 -12.15
C PRO A 251 20.81 -8.84 -11.41
N GLY A 252 20.50 -10.00 -11.99
CA GLY A 252 20.77 -11.31 -11.39
C GLY A 252 19.84 -11.72 -10.25
N PHE A 253 18.79 -10.95 -9.95
CA PHE A 253 17.85 -11.21 -8.83
C PHE A 253 17.34 -12.66 -8.79
N MET A 254 16.77 -13.14 -9.90
CA MET A 254 16.21 -14.49 -9.99
C MET A 254 17.31 -15.55 -9.83
N ASP A 255 18.42 -15.37 -10.54
CA ASP A 255 19.56 -16.30 -10.51
C ASP A 255 20.11 -16.47 -9.10
N VAL A 256 20.25 -15.36 -8.34
CA VAL A 256 20.73 -15.41 -6.96
C VAL A 256 19.75 -16.20 -6.07
N LEU A 257 18.45 -16.04 -6.26
CA LEU A 257 17.44 -16.76 -5.46
C LEU A 257 17.33 -18.24 -5.84
N ASP A 258 17.46 -18.57 -7.12
CA ASP A 258 17.26 -19.94 -7.62
C ASP A 258 18.54 -20.79 -7.55
N THR A 259 19.72 -20.19 -7.71
CA THR A 259 20.97 -20.95 -7.93
C THR A 259 22.04 -20.73 -6.88
N SER A 260 21.91 -19.73 -6.00
CA SER A 260 22.96 -19.49 -5.00
C SER A 260 23.05 -20.69 -4.06
N PRO A 261 24.25 -21.30 -3.88
CA PRO A 261 24.44 -22.35 -2.88
C PRO A 261 24.24 -21.80 -1.45
N HIS A 262 24.23 -20.48 -1.32
CA HIS A 262 23.90 -19.77 -0.09
C HIS A 262 22.46 -19.27 -0.09
N ALA A 263 21.61 -19.52 -1.09
CA ALA A 263 20.24 -18.98 -1.16
C ALA A 263 19.41 -19.18 0.12
N PRO A 264 19.48 -20.31 0.85
CA PRO A 264 18.79 -20.47 2.13
C PRO A 264 19.29 -19.53 3.24
N TYR A 265 20.53 -19.05 3.14
CA TYR A 265 21.23 -18.23 4.14
C TYR A 265 21.61 -16.83 3.64
N SER A 266 21.40 -16.54 2.36
CA SER A 266 21.68 -15.26 1.73
C SER A 266 20.43 -14.44 1.85
N PRO A 267 20.51 -13.22 2.42
CA PRO A 267 19.31 -12.44 2.59
C PRO A 267 18.72 -12.01 1.25
N LEU A 268 17.43 -11.74 1.23
CA LEU A 268 16.75 -11.00 0.18
C LEU A 268 16.50 -9.59 0.69
N PHE A 269 17.15 -8.60 0.09
CA PHE A 269 16.94 -7.20 0.45
C PHE A 269 15.76 -6.59 -0.27
N VAL A 270 14.82 -6.06 0.52
CA VAL A 270 13.67 -5.27 0.04
C VAL A 270 13.83 -3.84 0.56
N CYS A 271 14.12 -2.90 -0.32
CA CYS A 271 14.36 -1.50 0.04
C CYS A 271 13.36 -0.53 -0.60
N GLU A 272 13.30 0.70 -0.11
CA GLU A 272 12.32 1.70 -0.58
C GLU A 272 12.66 2.33 -1.92
N GLY A 273 13.94 2.65 -2.14
CA GLY A 273 14.39 3.47 -3.27
C GLY A 273 15.18 2.70 -4.30
N PHE A 274 15.11 3.17 -5.56
CA PHE A 274 15.95 2.66 -6.64
C PHE A 274 17.45 2.89 -6.36
N ALA A 275 17.85 4.09 -5.90
CA ALA A 275 19.25 4.37 -5.56
C ALA A 275 19.76 3.48 -4.42
N THR A 276 18.95 3.26 -3.39
CA THR A 276 19.23 2.31 -2.29
C THR A 276 19.43 0.90 -2.82
N ALA A 277 18.59 0.43 -3.75
CA ALA A 277 18.74 -0.88 -4.39
C ALA A 277 20.06 -0.99 -5.17
N VAL A 278 20.45 0.05 -5.91
CA VAL A 278 21.74 0.10 -6.61
C VAL A 278 22.90 0.04 -5.62
N ALA A 279 22.83 0.80 -4.53
CA ALA A 279 23.87 0.81 -3.49
C ALA A 279 24.01 -0.57 -2.83
N LEU A 280 22.91 -1.19 -2.42
CA LEU A 280 22.92 -2.53 -1.82
C LEU A 280 23.44 -3.59 -2.80
N HIS A 281 23.03 -3.54 -4.07
CA HIS A 281 23.52 -4.44 -5.11
C HIS A 281 25.04 -4.29 -5.31
N HIS A 282 25.55 -3.05 -5.30
CA HIS A 282 26.98 -2.74 -5.38
C HIS A 282 27.76 -3.25 -4.15
N LEU A 283 27.29 -2.93 -2.95
CA LEU A 283 27.87 -3.34 -1.67
C LEU A 283 27.92 -4.86 -1.53
N THR A 284 26.94 -5.57 -2.10
CA THR A 284 26.88 -7.04 -2.08
C THR A 284 27.61 -7.69 -3.26
N LYS A 285 28.16 -6.91 -4.20
CA LYS A 285 28.79 -7.38 -5.45
C LYS A 285 27.85 -8.30 -6.24
N GLY A 286 26.54 -8.03 -6.22
CA GLY A 286 25.52 -8.84 -6.87
C GLY A 286 25.35 -10.26 -6.31
N LYS A 287 25.91 -10.58 -5.14
CA LYS A 287 25.80 -11.91 -4.51
C LYS A 287 24.53 -12.10 -3.68
N VAL A 288 23.75 -11.05 -3.53
CA VAL A 288 22.54 -10.97 -2.71
C VAL A 288 21.41 -10.46 -3.60
N ALA A 289 20.24 -11.08 -3.49
CA ALA A 289 19.07 -10.62 -4.23
C ALA A 289 18.58 -9.30 -3.63
N VAL A 290 18.43 -8.27 -4.46
CA VAL A 290 18.00 -6.94 -4.04
C VAL A 290 16.86 -6.47 -4.94
N CYS A 291 15.80 -5.94 -4.34
CA CYS A 291 14.74 -5.27 -5.08
C CYS A 291 14.26 -3.97 -4.41
N ALA A 292 13.85 -3.01 -5.23
CA ALA A 292 13.16 -1.81 -4.77
C ALA A 292 11.64 -2.03 -4.76
N ALA A 293 10.99 -1.82 -3.62
CA ALA A 293 9.54 -1.84 -3.47
C ALA A 293 8.90 -0.44 -3.67
N PHE A 294 9.71 0.57 -3.93
CA PHE A 294 9.32 1.95 -4.28
C PHE A 294 8.63 2.77 -3.18
N SER A 295 8.24 2.13 -2.08
CA SER A 295 7.73 2.74 -0.86
C SER A 295 7.73 1.71 0.27
N ILE A 296 7.94 2.15 1.52
CA ILE A 296 7.77 1.30 2.69
C ILE A 296 6.38 0.66 2.78
N ALA A 297 5.33 1.36 2.34
CA ALA A 297 3.96 0.82 2.30
C ALA A 297 3.84 -0.37 1.33
N GLY A 298 4.77 -0.49 0.37
CA GLY A 298 4.85 -1.60 -0.56
C GLY A 298 5.48 -2.87 0.02
N PHE A 299 6.23 -2.78 1.13
CA PHE A 299 7.05 -3.90 1.65
C PHE A 299 6.21 -5.15 1.91
N GLY A 300 5.11 -5.04 2.66
CA GLY A 300 4.25 -6.19 3.00
C GLY A 300 3.77 -6.93 1.76
N SER A 301 3.23 -6.19 0.79
CA SER A 301 2.74 -6.77 -0.46
C SER A 301 3.86 -7.33 -1.34
N CYS A 302 5.03 -6.70 -1.38
CA CYS A 302 6.20 -7.17 -2.12
C CYS A 302 6.71 -8.50 -1.55
N VAL A 303 6.89 -8.58 -0.22
CA VAL A 303 7.32 -9.80 0.46
C VAL A 303 6.30 -10.92 0.28
N ALA A 304 5.00 -10.61 0.38
CA ALA A 304 3.94 -11.60 0.13
C ALA A 304 4.03 -12.17 -1.29
N SER A 305 4.23 -11.31 -2.32
CA SER A 305 4.42 -11.76 -3.71
C SER A 305 5.65 -12.65 -3.87
N LEU A 306 6.78 -12.28 -3.26
CA LEU A 306 8.04 -13.01 -3.40
C LEU A 306 8.02 -14.37 -2.71
N ARG A 307 7.42 -14.46 -1.51
CA ARG A 307 7.32 -15.71 -0.74
C ARG A 307 6.43 -16.77 -1.37
N ARG A 308 5.55 -16.41 -2.31
CA ARG A 308 4.83 -17.40 -3.13
C ARG A 308 5.77 -18.33 -3.88
N PHE A 309 6.96 -17.82 -4.22
CA PHE A 309 7.95 -18.54 -5.00
C PHE A 309 9.13 -18.97 -4.13
N TRP A 310 9.65 -18.11 -3.25
CA TRP A 310 10.73 -18.47 -2.33
C TRP A 310 10.23 -18.37 -0.88
N PRO A 311 9.51 -19.39 -0.37
CA PRO A 311 8.88 -19.34 0.95
C PRO A 311 9.91 -19.24 2.09
N ASP A 312 11.07 -19.89 1.93
CA ASP A 312 12.11 -20.01 2.96
C ASP A 312 13.19 -18.93 2.91
N VAL A 313 13.08 -17.95 1.99
CA VAL A 313 14.10 -16.92 1.82
C VAL A 313 14.20 -16.03 3.05
N ASP A 314 15.44 -15.73 3.48
CA ASP A 314 15.72 -14.82 4.60
C ASP A 314 15.47 -13.37 4.19
N VAL A 315 14.23 -12.89 4.37
CA VAL A 315 13.84 -11.54 3.98
C VAL A 315 14.40 -10.51 4.95
N MET A 316 15.08 -9.50 4.40
CA MET A 316 15.60 -8.35 5.12
C MET A 316 15.03 -7.07 4.53
N LEU A 317 14.24 -6.36 5.32
CA LEU A 317 13.69 -5.05 4.96
C LEU A 317 14.75 -3.99 5.24
N VAL A 318 14.93 -3.09 4.28
CA VAL A 318 15.95 -2.05 4.34
C VAL A 318 15.27 -0.69 4.15
N PRO A 319 14.61 -0.15 5.19
CA PRO A 319 13.96 1.16 5.15
C PRO A 319 15.00 2.28 5.21
N ASP A 320 14.57 3.50 4.88
CA ASP A 320 15.35 4.71 5.18
C ASP A 320 15.31 4.99 6.70
N HIS A 321 16.34 5.63 7.25
CA HIS A 321 16.41 5.96 8.68
C HIS A 321 15.40 7.05 9.06
N GLY A 322 14.72 6.91 10.20
CA GLY A 322 13.87 7.97 10.78
C GLY A 322 12.36 7.85 10.55
N GLU A 323 11.64 8.97 10.75
CA GLU A 323 10.18 9.05 10.99
C GLU A 323 9.26 8.41 9.94
N ALA A 324 9.68 8.23 8.68
CA ALA A 324 8.85 7.59 7.65
C ALA A 324 8.41 6.17 8.06
N TYR A 325 9.31 5.49 8.77
CA TYR A 325 9.10 4.20 9.40
C TYR A 325 7.94 4.24 10.42
N ARG A 326 7.97 5.22 11.32
CA ARG A 326 6.99 5.46 12.38
C ARG A 326 5.66 5.97 11.83
N LEU A 327 5.69 6.84 10.81
CA LEU A 327 4.54 7.44 10.15
C LEU A 327 3.78 6.44 9.28
N ALA A 328 4.47 5.57 8.55
CA ALA A 328 3.84 4.52 7.75
C ALA A 328 3.14 3.49 8.65
N HIS A 329 3.75 3.11 9.77
CA HIS A 329 3.08 2.27 10.75
C HIS A 329 1.89 2.99 11.42
N LYS A 330 2.06 4.23 11.87
CA LYS A 330 0.96 5.03 12.44
C LYS A 330 -0.20 5.20 11.45
N ALA A 331 0.09 5.40 10.15
CA ALA A 331 -0.92 5.49 9.11
C ALA A 331 -1.62 4.14 8.82
N ALA A 332 -0.90 3.02 8.95
CA ALA A 332 -1.44 1.68 8.70
C ALA A 332 -2.17 1.06 9.91
N TYR A 333 -1.75 1.37 11.14
CA TYR A 333 -2.19 0.67 12.35
C TYR A 333 -2.61 1.59 13.52
N GLY A 334 -2.44 2.92 13.41
CA GLY A 334 -2.97 3.89 14.37
C GLY A 334 -2.27 3.98 15.73
N ASP A 335 -1.17 3.27 15.96
CA ASP A 335 -0.41 3.26 17.23
C ASP A 335 0.75 4.29 17.21
N GLU A 336 1.01 4.93 18.36
CA GLU A 336 2.12 5.88 18.60
C GLU A 336 3.39 5.22 19.16
N ARG A 337 3.30 3.97 19.63
CA ARG A 337 4.50 3.18 19.96
C ARG A 337 5.29 2.87 18.69
N GLU A 338 6.61 2.99 18.76
CA GLU A 338 7.52 2.53 17.71
C GLU A 338 7.30 1.04 17.41
N PRO A 339 7.12 0.69 16.14
CA PRO A 339 7.06 -0.73 15.81
C PRO A 339 7.66 -1.01 14.44
N VAL A 340 8.73 -1.81 14.42
CA VAL A 340 9.24 -2.53 13.23
C VAL A 340 8.07 -3.21 12.51
N PRO A 341 7.94 -3.21 11.16
CA PRO A 341 6.72 -3.65 10.54
C PRO A 341 6.94 -5.14 10.52
N THR A 342 6.34 -5.84 11.45
CA THR A 342 6.58 -7.28 11.60
C THR A 342 5.84 -7.98 10.47
N ILE A 343 6.36 -7.83 9.25
CA ILE A 343 6.12 -8.75 8.15
C ILE A 343 6.63 -10.08 8.70
N PRO A 344 5.74 -11.05 9.01
CA PRO A 344 6.13 -12.20 9.82
C PRO A 344 7.34 -12.90 9.23
N GLY A 345 8.38 -13.14 10.04
CA GLY A 345 9.61 -13.78 9.59
C GLY A 345 10.51 -12.95 8.67
N ALA A 346 10.30 -11.64 8.53
CA ALA A 346 11.29 -10.72 7.94
C ALA A 346 12.06 -10.00 9.06
N ALA A 347 13.34 -9.76 8.84
CA ALA A 347 14.18 -8.94 9.71
C ALA A 347 14.33 -7.53 9.15
N VAL A 348 14.68 -6.55 9.98
CA VAL A 348 14.90 -5.17 9.55
C VAL A 348 16.36 -4.78 9.72
N VAL A 349 16.96 -4.31 8.64
CA VAL A 349 18.33 -3.80 8.61
C VAL A 349 18.29 -2.34 9.06
N SER A 350 18.45 -2.13 10.37
CA SER A 350 18.51 -0.79 10.97
C SER A 350 19.94 -0.23 11.00
N PHE A 351 20.02 1.09 11.10
CA PHE A 351 21.25 1.83 11.43
C PHE A 351 21.46 1.99 12.94
N ASP A 352 20.51 1.55 13.76
CA ASP A 352 20.60 1.64 15.22
C ASP A 352 21.68 0.70 15.76
N GLY A 353 22.46 1.18 16.74
CA GLY A 353 23.47 0.36 17.41
C GLY A 353 24.67 -0.03 16.53
N LEU A 354 24.85 0.60 15.36
CA LEU A 354 26.03 0.43 14.52
C LEU A 354 27.26 1.09 15.17
N ASP A 355 28.35 0.33 15.30
CA ASP A 355 29.56 0.81 15.97
C ASP A 355 30.16 2.05 15.28
N ARG A 356 30.36 3.12 16.06
CA ARG A 356 30.90 4.41 15.62
C ARG A 356 30.16 5.01 14.42
N PHE A 357 28.85 4.79 14.34
CA PHE A 357 28.01 5.34 13.29
C PHE A 357 26.78 5.99 13.91
N THR A 358 26.62 7.29 13.67
CA THR A 358 25.46 8.05 14.14
C THR A 358 24.62 8.43 12.94
N PRO A 359 23.49 7.75 12.68
CA PRO A 359 22.67 8.04 11.54
C PRO A 359 21.96 9.39 11.69
N ARG A 360 21.85 10.14 10.58
CA ARG A 360 20.98 11.32 10.48
C ARG A 360 19.60 10.92 9.97
N ASP A 361 18.59 11.74 10.21
CA ASP A 361 17.25 11.52 9.68
C ASP A 361 17.24 11.38 8.15
N ASN A 362 16.39 10.49 7.64
CA ASN A 362 16.21 10.13 6.24
C ASN A 362 17.48 9.62 5.56
N LEU A 363 18.39 9.02 6.31
CA LEU A 363 19.59 8.37 5.77
C LEU A 363 19.22 7.05 5.10
N ASP A 364 19.66 6.86 3.86
CA ASP A 364 19.51 5.60 3.13
C ASP A 364 20.90 4.94 2.89
N TRP A 365 20.92 3.69 2.41
CA TRP A 365 22.19 3.01 2.10
C TRP A 365 22.95 3.59 0.91
N PHE A 366 22.30 4.40 0.07
CA PHE A 366 23.03 5.16 -0.94
C PHE A 366 23.85 6.27 -0.28
N ASP A 367 23.27 6.98 0.67
CA ASP A 367 23.94 8.03 1.44
C ASP A 367 25.09 7.43 2.26
N VAL A 368 24.89 6.28 2.93
CA VAL A 368 25.99 5.58 3.64
C VAL A 368 27.12 5.19 2.69
N LEU A 369 26.79 4.67 1.50
CA LEU A 369 27.80 4.30 0.51
C LEU A 369 28.67 5.52 0.12
N VAL A 370 28.07 6.69 -0.11
CA VAL A 370 28.80 7.87 -0.59
C VAL A 370 29.48 8.67 0.53
N GLU A 371 28.96 8.63 1.75
CA GLU A 371 29.51 9.35 2.90
C GLU A 371 30.66 8.56 3.56
N GLU A 372 30.50 7.24 3.71
CA GLU A 372 31.48 6.37 4.39
C GLU A 372 32.48 5.73 3.43
N GLY A 373 32.18 5.72 2.13
CA GLY A 373 32.93 4.97 1.13
C GLY A 373 32.64 3.47 1.17
N GLU A 374 33.12 2.77 0.15
CA GLU A 374 32.70 1.39 -0.13
C GLU A 374 33.08 0.39 0.98
N ASP A 375 34.31 0.43 1.47
CA ASP A 375 34.80 -0.56 2.44
C ASP A 375 34.09 -0.43 3.80
N ARG A 376 33.93 0.79 4.30
CA ARG A 376 33.23 1.06 5.55
C ARG A 376 31.73 0.79 5.44
N ALA A 377 31.10 1.19 4.33
CA ALA A 377 29.69 0.86 4.09
C ALA A 377 29.44 -0.66 4.01
N ARG A 378 30.36 -1.44 3.42
CA ARG A 378 30.30 -2.92 3.44
C ARG A 378 30.40 -3.48 4.86
N GLU A 379 31.28 -2.92 5.69
CA GLU A 379 31.44 -3.32 7.09
C GLU A 379 30.16 -3.05 7.89
N LEU A 380 29.63 -1.83 7.78
CA LEU A 380 28.38 -1.42 8.42
C LEU A 380 27.21 -2.31 7.99
N LEU A 381 27.08 -2.59 6.68
CA LEU A 381 26.03 -3.47 6.16
C LEU A 381 26.12 -4.89 6.76
N ARG A 382 27.33 -5.45 6.86
CA ARG A 382 27.52 -6.77 7.49
C ARG A 382 27.17 -6.75 8.97
N TYR A 383 27.44 -5.67 9.69
CA TYR A 383 27.06 -5.54 11.08
C TYR A 383 25.54 -5.41 11.20
N ALA A 384 24.90 -4.53 10.43
CA ALA A 384 23.45 -4.33 10.41
C ALA A 384 22.69 -5.62 10.10
N VAL A 385 23.15 -6.39 9.10
CA VAL A 385 22.59 -7.71 8.74
C VAL A 385 22.72 -8.72 9.88
N ARG A 386 23.85 -8.72 10.60
CA ARG A 386 24.04 -9.61 11.76
C ARG A 386 23.14 -9.21 12.91
N HIS A 387 23.02 -7.92 13.19
CA HIS A 387 22.12 -7.38 14.21
C HIS A 387 20.66 -7.74 13.93
N ALA A 388 20.20 -7.48 12.70
CA ALA A 388 18.85 -7.80 12.25
C ALA A 388 18.48 -9.28 12.44
N ARG A 389 19.44 -10.19 12.24
CA ARG A 389 19.24 -11.64 12.47
C ARG A 389 19.15 -12.02 13.94
N LEU A 390 19.86 -11.30 14.81
CA LEU A 390 19.81 -11.53 16.25
C LEU A 390 18.49 -11.04 16.84
N GLU A 391 18.00 -9.88 16.39
CA GLU A 391 16.72 -9.30 16.82
C GLU A 391 15.48 -10.08 16.32
N ARG A 392 15.64 -10.96 15.33
CA ARG A 392 14.59 -11.86 14.85
C ARG A 392 14.30 -13.02 15.82
N ARG A 393 15.22 -13.32 16.75
CA ARG A 393 15.08 -14.37 17.77
C ARG A 393 14.42 -13.82 19.01
#